data_AF-A0A5J4THJ7-F1
#
_entry.id   AF-A0A5J4THJ7-F1
#
_cell.length_a   1.000
_cell.length_b   1.000
_cell.length_c   1.000
_cell.angle_alpha   90.00
_cell.angle_beta   90.00
_cell.angle_gamma   90.00
#
_symmetry.space_group_name_H-M   'P 1'
#
loop_
_entity.id
_entity.type
_entity.pdbx_description
1 polymer ?
#
loop_
_entity_poly.entity_id
_entity_poly.type
_entity_poly.pdbx_seq_one_letter_code
_entity_poly.pdbx_strand_id
1 'polypeptide(L)'
;MGWYEINIFVNKIELLTFVLSGVGIVRDSFTLSANSDPRDSPQNQHIVFLGSSGCSPGALQYKGNETGGNTGFKENQIVRAEFDSEKGTLTFFIDNVQQPVSVSGIKEKVRFIICMYYTGSTCTIRSLKKLTAPTSGHVDNEKTVSW
;
A
#
# COMPACT_ATOMS: atom_id res chain seq x y z
N MET A 1 0.78 36.37 16.01
CA MET A 1 0.98 34.94 16.34
C MET A 1 0.75 34.16 15.04
N GLY A 2 1.84 33.72 14.40
CA GLY A 2 1.78 33.00 13.15
C GLY A 2 1.46 31.53 13.42
N TRP A 3 0.43 31.01 12.77
CA TRP A 3 0.15 29.59 12.76
C TRP A 3 1.15 28.95 11.81
N TYR A 4 2.06 28.12 12.34
CA TYR A 4 2.82 27.20 11.52
C TYR A 4 1.86 26.08 11.14
N GLU A 5 1.26 26.18 9.96
CA GLU A 5 0.71 25.01 9.31
C GLU A 5 1.92 24.14 8.96
N ILE A 6 2.23 23.16 9.83
CA ILE A 6 3.20 22.12 9.51
C ILE A 6 2.53 21.35 8.39
N ASN A 7 2.80 21.76 7.15
CA ASN A 7 2.32 21.06 5.98
C ASN A 7 3.03 19.73 5.92
N ILE A 8 2.21 18.73 5.71
CA ILE A 8 2.45 17.44 6.27
C ILE A 8 2.24 16.49 5.08
N PHE A 9 3.32 15.95 4.50
CA PHE A 9 3.28 15.39 3.13
C PHE A 9 3.41 13.88 2.96
N VAL A 10 3.99 13.16 3.93
CA VAL A 10 4.21 11.70 3.78
C VAL A 10 3.56 10.95 4.94
N ASN A 11 2.74 9.95 4.63
CA ASN A 11 2.10 9.08 5.63
C ASN A 11 2.61 7.64 5.49
N LYS A 12 2.77 6.97 6.63
CA LYS A 12 3.33 5.64 6.74
C LYS A 12 2.45 4.76 7.62
N ILE A 13 2.13 3.57 7.15
CA ILE A 13 1.56 2.48 7.95
C ILE A 13 2.53 1.30 8.03
N GLU A 14 2.75 0.74 9.22
CA GLU A 14 3.54 -0.47 9.45
C GLU A 14 2.69 -1.56 10.08
N LEU A 15 2.75 -2.77 9.53
CA LEU A 15 1.92 -3.90 9.93
C LEU A 15 2.77 -5.14 10.22
N LEU A 16 2.39 -5.91 11.24
CA LEU A 16 2.83 -7.29 11.45
C LEU A 16 1.80 -8.26 10.86
N THR A 17 2.24 -9.21 10.04
CA THR A 17 1.37 -10.05 9.20
C THR A 17 1.09 -11.42 9.82
N PHE A 18 -0.19 -11.74 10.04
CA PHE A 18 -0.67 -13.11 10.27
C PHE A 18 -1.77 -13.40 9.24
N VAL A 19 -1.40 -14.09 8.17
CA VAL A 19 -2.30 -14.50 7.08
C VAL A 19 -3.01 -13.31 6.39
N LEU A 20 -2.23 -12.30 5.98
CA LEU A 20 -2.69 -11.19 5.14
C LEU A 20 -2.62 -11.54 3.65
N SER A 21 -3.59 -11.04 2.89
CA SER A 21 -3.61 -11.17 1.43
C SER A 21 -3.01 -9.95 0.73
N GLY A 22 -3.04 -8.78 1.37
CA GLY A 22 -2.43 -7.59 0.80
C GLY A 22 -2.50 -6.33 1.67
N VAL A 23 -1.71 -5.32 1.31
CA VAL A 23 -1.68 -3.98 1.93
C VAL A 23 -1.67 -2.95 0.83
N GLY A 24 -2.45 -1.87 0.96
CA GLY A 24 -2.62 -0.93 -0.13
C GLY A 24 -3.33 0.36 0.22
N ILE A 25 -3.89 1.01 -0.80
CA ILE A 25 -4.72 2.20 -0.67
C ILE A 25 -6.00 2.08 -1.52
N VAL A 26 -7.03 2.82 -1.11
CA VAL A 26 -8.28 2.99 -1.84
C VAL A 26 -8.57 4.48 -2.02
N ARG A 27 -9.27 4.84 -3.11
CA ARG A 27 -9.84 6.20 -3.27
C ARG A 27 -10.69 6.57 -2.06
N ASP A 28 -10.55 7.79 -1.58
CA ASP A 28 -11.35 8.31 -0.46
C ASP A 28 -12.85 8.31 -0.78
N SER A 29 -13.19 8.64 -2.04
CA SER A 29 -14.57 8.71 -2.56
C SER A 29 -15.27 7.36 -2.70
N PHE A 30 -14.55 6.24 -2.67
CA PHE A 30 -15.11 4.92 -2.93
C PHE A 30 -15.58 4.23 -1.65
N THR A 31 -16.82 3.76 -1.62
CA THR A 31 -17.34 2.98 -0.48
C THR A 31 -17.02 1.50 -0.69
N LEU A 32 -16.28 0.92 0.26
CA LEU A 32 -15.96 -0.51 0.23
C LEU A 32 -17.20 -1.33 0.57
N SER A 33 -17.50 -2.33 -0.25
CA SER A 33 -18.51 -3.33 0.06
C SER A 33 -17.94 -4.36 1.04
N ALA A 34 -18.72 -4.75 2.04
CA ALA A 34 -18.37 -5.86 2.92
C ALA A 34 -18.25 -7.18 2.14
N ASN A 35 -17.42 -8.10 2.62
CA ASN A 35 -17.26 -9.46 2.08
C ASN A 35 -16.97 -9.52 0.57
N SER A 36 -16.27 -8.52 0.04
CA SER A 36 -15.89 -8.45 -1.38
C SER A 36 -14.39 -8.62 -1.56
N ASP A 37 -13.98 -9.32 -2.62
CA ASP A 37 -12.56 -9.43 -2.98
C ASP A 37 -12.09 -8.09 -3.58
N PRO A 38 -10.93 -7.55 -3.16
CA PRO A 38 -10.39 -6.32 -3.73
C PRO A 38 -10.04 -6.43 -5.23
N ARG A 39 -9.93 -7.65 -5.77
CA ARG A 39 -9.66 -7.94 -7.19
C ARG A 39 -10.93 -7.96 -8.05
N ASP A 40 -12.10 -8.04 -7.42
CA ASP A 40 -13.37 -8.02 -8.13
C ASP A 40 -13.79 -6.60 -8.50
N SER A 41 -14.63 -6.49 -9.52
CA SER A 41 -15.27 -5.22 -9.89
C SER A 41 -16.47 -4.95 -8.96
N PRO A 42 -16.69 -3.70 -8.51
CA PRO A 42 -15.99 -2.47 -8.92
C PRO A 42 -14.72 -2.13 -8.12
N GLN A 43 -14.41 -2.86 -7.04
CA GLN A 43 -13.34 -2.54 -6.08
C GLN A 43 -11.97 -2.41 -6.75
N ASN A 44 -11.66 -3.30 -7.69
CA ASN A 44 -10.38 -3.32 -8.40
C ASN A 44 -10.09 -2.06 -9.22
N GLN A 45 -11.10 -1.25 -9.52
CA GLN A 45 -10.93 0.03 -10.18
C GLN A 45 -10.44 1.11 -9.22
N HIS A 46 -10.71 0.97 -7.92
CA HIS A 46 -10.49 1.98 -6.88
C HIS A 46 -9.42 1.62 -5.86
N ILE A 47 -8.91 0.39 -5.89
CA ILE A 47 -7.96 -0.16 -4.94
C ILE A 47 -6.68 -0.56 -5.68
N VAL A 48 -5.54 -0.12 -5.15
CA VAL A 48 -4.23 -0.71 -5.46
C VAL A 48 -3.64 -1.34 -4.20
N PHE A 49 -3.12 -2.56 -4.33
CA PHE A 49 -2.49 -3.23 -3.19
C PHE A 49 -1.30 -4.11 -3.59
N LEU A 50 -0.34 -4.23 -2.68
CA LEU A 50 0.73 -5.21 -2.74
C LEU A 50 0.21 -6.54 -2.21
N GLY A 51 0.32 -7.59 -3.01
CA GLY A 51 0.01 -8.97 -2.62
C GLY A 51 1.01 -9.60 -1.67
N SER A 52 0.53 -10.49 -0.80
CA SER A 52 1.41 -11.41 -0.07
C SER A 52 2.02 -12.45 -1.02
N SER A 53 3.10 -13.11 -0.61
CA SER A 53 3.73 -14.16 -1.42
C SER A 53 2.78 -15.34 -1.72
N GLY A 54 1.75 -15.56 -0.88
CA GLY A 54 0.78 -16.64 -1.04
C GLY A 54 -0.50 -16.28 -1.80
N CYS A 55 -0.85 -14.99 -1.91
CA CYS A 55 -2.06 -14.56 -2.59
C CYS A 55 -1.80 -14.15 -4.04
N SER A 56 -0.83 -13.27 -4.25
CA SER A 56 -0.44 -12.78 -5.57
C SER A 56 1.05 -12.46 -5.49
N PRO A 57 1.94 -13.37 -5.93
CA PRO A 57 3.33 -13.54 -5.47
C PRO A 57 4.17 -12.26 -5.50
N GLY A 58 3.94 -11.38 -4.53
CA GLY A 58 4.41 -10.00 -4.53
C GLY A 58 3.84 -9.08 -5.60
N ALA A 59 2.88 -9.50 -6.41
CA ALA A 59 2.38 -8.65 -7.47
C ALA A 59 1.60 -7.45 -6.91
N LEU A 60 1.81 -6.28 -7.53
CA LEU A 60 0.98 -5.12 -7.30
C LEU A 60 -0.29 -5.23 -8.15
N GLN A 61 -1.44 -5.15 -7.50
CA GLN A 61 -2.75 -5.42 -8.09
C GLN A 61 -3.48 -4.10 -8.35
N TYR A 62 -3.86 -3.82 -9.60
CA TYR A 62 -4.62 -2.62 -9.93
C TYR A 62 -5.42 -2.75 -11.23
N LYS A 63 -6.68 -2.29 -11.24
CA LYS A 63 -7.58 -2.32 -12.42
C LYS A 63 -7.69 -3.70 -13.07
N GLY A 64 -7.66 -4.76 -12.26
CA GLY A 64 -7.69 -6.15 -12.73
C GLY A 64 -6.38 -6.66 -13.34
N ASN A 65 -5.29 -5.89 -13.25
CA ASN A 65 -3.96 -6.28 -13.74
C ASN A 65 -2.99 -6.55 -12.59
N GLU A 66 -2.05 -7.45 -12.83
CA GLU A 66 -0.96 -7.78 -11.90
C GLU A 66 0.37 -7.26 -12.44
N THR A 67 1.10 -6.48 -11.64
CA THR A 67 2.46 -6.03 -11.98
C THR A 67 3.48 -6.70 -11.07
N GLY A 68 4.26 -7.61 -11.63
CA GLY A 68 5.33 -8.31 -10.94
C GLY A 68 6.63 -7.51 -10.81
N GLY A 69 7.42 -7.86 -9.80
CA GLY A 69 8.73 -7.28 -9.52
C GLY A 69 9.05 -7.20 -8.02
N ASN A 70 8.02 -7.07 -7.17
CA ASN A 70 8.20 -7.15 -5.73
C ASN A 70 8.28 -8.60 -5.27
N THR A 71 8.93 -8.84 -4.13
CA THR A 71 9.14 -10.19 -3.59
C THR A 71 7.87 -10.77 -2.93
N GLY A 72 6.97 -9.89 -2.49
CA GLY A 72 5.83 -10.26 -1.67
C GLY A 72 6.25 -10.55 -0.24
N PHE A 73 5.32 -10.34 0.69
CA PHE A 73 5.58 -10.54 2.11
C PHE A 73 5.00 -11.88 2.58
N LYS A 74 5.63 -12.43 3.61
CA LYS A 74 5.24 -13.64 4.33
C LYS A 74 4.75 -13.28 5.73
N GLU A 75 4.34 -14.29 6.49
CA GLU A 75 4.00 -14.15 7.90
C GLU A 75 5.17 -13.60 8.72
N ASN A 76 4.84 -12.83 9.76
CA ASN A 76 5.78 -12.19 10.69
C ASN A 76 6.73 -11.14 10.09
N GLN A 77 6.59 -10.79 8.81
CA GLN A 77 7.34 -9.68 8.21
C GLN A 77 6.65 -8.35 8.48
N ILE A 78 7.45 -7.29 8.55
CA ILE A 78 6.91 -5.93 8.66
C ILE A 78 6.67 -5.40 7.25
N VAL A 79 5.40 -5.15 6.93
CA VAL A 79 5.00 -4.50 5.69
C VAL A 79 4.78 -3.03 5.97
N ARG A 80 5.38 -2.19 5.13
CA ARG A 80 5.22 -0.75 5.18
C ARG A 80 4.70 -0.22 3.86
N ALA A 81 3.65 0.59 3.93
CA ALA A 81 3.21 1.41 2.80
C ALA A 81 3.48 2.88 3.13
N GLU A 82 4.19 3.56 2.23
CA GLU A 82 4.57 4.96 2.35
C GLU A 82 3.94 5.75 1.21
N PHE A 83 3.03 6.65 1.56
CA PHE A 83 2.34 7.52 0.61
C PHE A 83 2.93 8.93 0.70
N ASP A 84 3.48 9.41 -0.41
CA ASP A 84 3.95 10.78 -0.60
C ASP A 84 2.90 11.56 -1.40
N SER A 85 2.20 12.48 -0.73
CA SER A 85 1.12 13.26 -1.35
C SER A 85 1.61 14.38 -2.26
N GLU A 86 2.86 14.84 -2.10
CA GLU A 86 3.42 15.87 -2.99
C GLU A 86 3.79 15.27 -4.33
N LYS A 87 4.45 14.11 -4.31
CA LYS A 87 4.82 13.40 -5.54
C LYS A 87 3.67 12.56 -6.10
N GLY A 88 2.65 12.26 -5.29
CA GLY A 88 1.55 11.39 -5.66
C GLY A 88 1.99 9.95 -5.86
N THR A 89 2.86 9.44 -4.96
CA THR A 89 3.44 8.10 -5.06
C THR A 89 3.13 7.22 -3.86
N LEU A 90 3.04 5.91 -4.08
CA LEU A 90 2.95 4.89 -3.05
C LEU A 90 4.09 3.91 -3.20
N THR A 91 4.93 3.80 -2.17
CA THR A 91 6.07 2.88 -2.15
C THR A 91 5.89 1.85 -1.04
N PHE A 92 6.29 0.61 -1.31
CA PHE A 92 6.20 -0.48 -0.35
C PHE A 92 7.57 -0.90 0.16
N PHE A 93 7.63 -1.35 1.40
CA PHE A 93 8.82 -1.94 2.00
C PHE A 93 8.45 -3.22 2.74
N ILE A 94 9.33 -4.21 2.69
CA ILE A 94 9.22 -5.48 3.41
C ILE A 94 10.47 -5.61 4.26
N ASP A 95 10.32 -5.71 5.58
CA ASP A 95 11.43 -5.70 6.55
C ASP A 95 12.43 -4.56 6.30
N ASN A 96 11.89 -3.36 6.05
CA ASN A 96 12.62 -2.14 5.68
C ASN A 96 13.33 -2.14 4.31
N VAL A 97 13.20 -3.21 3.52
CA VAL A 97 13.72 -3.27 2.14
C VAL A 97 12.69 -2.70 1.17
N GLN A 98 13.05 -1.63 0.46
CA GLN A 98 12.19 -1.02 -0.56
C GLN A 98 11.90 -2.01 -1.69
N GLN A 99 10.64 -2.07 -2.11
CA GLN A 99 10.19 -2.89 -3.21
C GLN A 99 10.24 -2.09 -4.54
N PRO A 100 10.62 -2.74 -5.67
CA PRO A 100 10.89 -2.04 -6.94
C PRO A 100 9.66 -1.54 -7.69
N VAL A 101 8.48 -2.12 -7.45
CA VAL A 101 7.23 -1.68 -8.09
C VAL A 101 6.48 -0.74 -7.14
N SER A 102 6.33 0.50 -7.59
CA SER A 102 5.60 1.57 -6.89
C SER A 102 4.35 2.00 -7.66
N VAL A 103 3.54 2.86 -7.06
CA VAL A 103 2.41 3.54 -7.72
C VAL A 103 2.75 5.01 -7.88
N SER A 104 2.36 5.63 -9.00
CA SER A 104 2.48 7.07 -9.20
C SER A 104 1.20 7.68 -9.79
N GLY A 105 1.15 9.01 -9.85
CA GLY A 105 0.04 9.74 -10.46
C GLY A 105 -1.16 9.93 -9.53
N ILE A 106 -1.01 9.67 -8.22
CA ILE A 106 -2.07 9.83 -7.23
C ILE A 106 -2.26 11.33 -6.97
N LYS A 107 -3.39 11.89 -7.45
CA LYS A 107 -3.75 13.31 -7.32
C LYS A 107 -5.02 13.53 -6.49
N GLU A 108 -5.35 12.56 -5.65
CA GLU A 108 -6.58 12.56 -4.84
C GLU A 108 -6.31 12.05 -3.41
N LYS A 109 -7.28 12.27 -2.52
CA LYS A 109 -7.24 11.70 -1.17
C LYS A 109 -7.41 10.18 -1.24
N VAL A 110 -6.67 9.48 -0.38
CA VAL A 110 -6.69 8.03 -0.30
C VAL A 110 -6.74 7.57 1.14
N ARG A 111 -7.25 6.36 1.36
CA ARG A 111 -7.25 5.67 2.66
C ARG A 111 -6.39 4.43 2.56
N PHE A 112 -5.61 4.14 3.59
CA PHE A 112 -4.90 2.85 3.68
C PHE A 112 -5.90 1.72 3.88
N ILE A 113 -5.61 0.58 3.26
CA ILE A 113 -6.40 -0.65 3.40
C ILE A 113 -5.51 -1.85 3.73
N ILE A 114 -6.13 -2.83 4.37
CA ILE A 114 -5.53 -4.12 4.69
C ILE A 114 -6.50 -5.18 4.18
N CYS A 115 -6.00 -6.10 3.36
CA CYS A 115 -6.79 -7.18 2.78
C CYS A 115 -6.53 -8.47 3.56
N MET A 116 -7.58 -9.02 4.16
CA MET A 116 -7.57 -10.27 4.93
C MET A 116 -8.53 -11.25 4.28
N TYR A 117 -8.07 -12.46 3.93
CA TYR A 117 -8.89 -13.45 3.24
C TYR A 117 -9.41 -14.57 4.16
N TYR A 118 -8.58 -15.03 5.10
CA TYR A 118 -8.95 -16.15 5.95
C TYR A 118 -9.68 -15.68 7.21
N THR A 119 -10.72 -16.41 7.60
CA THR A 119 -11.38 -16.21 8.89
C THR A 119 -10.36 -16.43 10.02
N GLY A 120 -10.29 -15.48 10.97
CA GLY A 120 -9.30 -15.53 12.05
C GLY A 120 -7.94 -14.93 11.71
N SER A 121 -7.73 -14.43 10.48
CA SER A 121 -6.56 -13.59 10.15
C SER A 121 -6.48 -12.39 11.10
N THR A 122 -5.26 -12.03 11.49
CA THR A 122 -5.02 -10.85 12.32
C THR A 122 -3.89 -10.02 11.74
N CYS A 123 -3.90 -8.73 12.05
CA CYS A 123 -2.76 -7.88 11.81
C CYS A 123 -2.60 -6.91 12.97
N THR A 124 -1.37 -6.53 13.23
CA THR A 124 -1.06 -5.50 14.23
C THR A 124 -0.56 -4.26 13.51
N ILE A 125 -1.28 -3.15 13.65
CA ILE A 125 -0.78 -1.84 13.23
C ILE A 125 0.28 -1.40 14.23
N ARG A 126 1.56 -1.47 13.85
CA ARG A 126 2.69 -1.05 14.70
C ARG A 126 2.81 0.46 14.77
N SER A 127 2.56 1.12 13.64
CA SER A 127 2.66 2.57 13.53
C SER A 127 1.75 3.05 12.41
N LEU A 128 0.99 4.11 12.69
CA LEU A 128 0.47 5.02 11.67
C LEU A 128 1.04 6.39 12.01
N LYS A 129 2.01 6.83 11.21
CA LYS A 129 2.71 8.07 11.52
C LYS A 129 2.97 8.86 10.29
N LYS A 130 3.32 10.09 10.59
CA LYS A 130 3.75 11.02 9.60
C LYS A 130 5.26 11.10 9.49
N LEU A 131 5.77 11.19 8.26
CA LEU A 131 7.16 11.47 7.97
C LEU A 131 7.35 12.91 7.50
N THR A 132 8.51 13.48 7.83
CA THR A 132 8.94 14.83 7.40
C THR A 132 9.63 14.82 6.05
N ALA A 133 10.08 13.66 5.58
CA ALA A 133 10.67 13.45 4.27
C ALA A 133 10.40 12.01 3.79
N PRO A 134 10.36 11.76 2.48
CA PRO A 134 10.33 10.42 1.92
C PRO A 134 11.57 9.62 2.34
N THR A 135 11.38 8.33 2.58
CA THR A 135 12.49 7.38 2.81
C THR A 135 12.73 6.47 1.60
N SER A 136 11.91 6.60 0.57
CA SER A 136 12.13 5.93 -0.71
C SER A 136 13.28 6.57 -1.48
N GLY A 137 14.03 5.72 -2.17
CA GLY A 137 15.11 6.09 -3.08
C GLY A 137 15.04 5.33 -4.40
N HIS A 138 16.11 5.41 -5.17
CA HIS A 138 16.27 4.59 -6.38
C HIS A 138 16.53 3.13 -6.00
N VAL A 139 15.97 2.20 -6.77
CA VAL A 139 16.20 0.76 -6.66
C VAL A 139 16.29 0.13 -8.04
N ASP A 140 17.07 -0.94 -8.16
CA ASP A 140 17.21 -1.65 -9.43
C ASP A 140 15.87 -2.24 -9.89
N ASN A 141 15.65 -2.24 -11.21
CA ASN A 141 14.44 -2.76 -11.86
C ASN A 141 13.15 -2.03 -11.45
N GLU A 142 13.25 -0.76 -11.08
CA GLU A 142 12.11 0.06 -10.70
C GLU A 142 11.03 0.07 -11.80
N LYS A 143 9.78 -0.10 -11.36
CA LYS A 143 8.60 -0.02 -12.20
C LYS A 143 7.55 0.81 -11.49
N THR A 144 6.68 1.41 -12.30
CA THR A 144 5.64 2.28 -11.77
C THR A 144 4.31 1.91 -12.40
N VAL A 145 3.31 1.67 -11.55
CA VAL A 145 1.92 1.52 -11.95
C VAL A 145 1.24 2.88 -11.85
N SER A 146 0.63 3.32 -12.95
CA SER A 146 -0.13 4.57 -12.98
C SER A 146 -1.49 4.38 -12.30
N TRP A 147 -1.77 5.22 -11.30
CA TRP A 147 -3.08 5.36 -10.65
C TRP A 147 -4.16 5.75 -11.67
#